data_AF-A0A2M7AAV1-F1
#
_entry.id   AF-A0A2M7AAV1-F1
#
_cell.length_a   1.000
_cell.length_b   1.000
_cell.length_c   1.000
_cell.angle_alpha   90.00
_cell.angle_beta   90.00
_cell.angle_gamma   90.00
#
_symmetry.space_group_name_H-M   'P 1'
#
loop_
_entity.id
_entity.type
_entity.pdbx_description
1 polymer ?
#
loop_
_entity_poly.entity_id
_entity_poly.type
_entity_poly.pdbx_seq_one_letter_code
_entity_poly.pdbx_strand_id
1 'polypeptide(L)' 'MAVISGLWEHEGAVFEDEIVAFIMYTPPGQNTRQFLTRYKRVPEERFEQLEVLIIITEVEIVH' A
#
# COMPACT_ATOMS: atom_id res chain seq x y z
N MET A 1 1.67 -11.96 0.87
CA MET A 1 0.74 -10.98 1.44
C MET A 1 1.27 -10.66 2.82
N ALA A 2 1.60 -9.40 3.07
CA ALA A 2 2.04 -8.96 4.38
C ALA A 2 0.87 -8.29 5.10
N VAL A 3 0.86 -8.32 6.43
CA VAL A 3 -0.05 -7.52 7.26
C VAL A 3 0.81 -6.52 8.01
N ILE A 4 0.45 -5.25 7.91
CA ILE A 4 1.06 -4.16 8.66
C ILE A 4 0.10 -3.84 9.79
N SER A 5 0.50 -4.13 11.03
CA SER A 5 -0.24 -3.75 12.22
C SER A 5 0.29 -2.41 12.72
N GLY A 6 -0.61 -1.49 13.02
CA GLY A 6 -0.30 -0.16 13.53
C GLY A 6 -1.10 0.15 14.79
N LEU A 7 -0.49 0.90 15.70
CA LEU A 7 -1.17 1.45 16.86
C LEU A 7 -1.34 2.96 16.67
N TRP A 8 -2.49 3.49 17.05
CA TRP A 8 -2.74 4.93 17.06
C TRP A 8 -3.55 5.33 18.29
N GLU A 9 -3.43 6.60 18.68
CA GLU A 9 -4.12 7.14 19.86
C GLU A 9 -5.19 8.16 19.48
N HIS A 10 -6.34 8.08 20.13
CA HIS A 10 -7.42 9.06 20.00
C HIS A 10 -8.20 9.19 21.31
N GLU A 11 -8.36 10.42 21.77
CA GLU A 11 -9.05 10.74 23.04
C GLU A 11 -8.53 9.95 24.26
N GLY A 12 -7.23 9.62 24.27
CA GLY A 12 -6.59 8.87 25.37
C GLY A 12 -6.78 7.35 25.32
N ALA A 13 -7.45 6.84 24.29
CA ALA A 13 -7.52 5.40 24.00
C ALA A 13 -6.50 5.02 22.91
N VAL A 14 -5.90 3.85 23.06
CA VAL A 14 -5.02 3.23 22.06
C VAL A 14 -5.85 2.26 21.22
N PHE A 15 -5.74 2.39 19.91
CA PHE A 15 -6.39 1.55 18.92
C PHE A 15 -5.35 0.77 18.12
N GLU A 16 -5.74 -0.40 17.65
CA GLU A 16 -4.93 -1.25 16.79
C GLU A 16 -5.67 -1.48 15.48
N ASP A 17 -4.98 -1.22 14.37
CA ASP A 17 -5.49 -1.49 13.02
C ASP A 17 -4.53 -2.38 12.26
N GLU A 18 -5.09 -3.27 11.44
CA GLU A 18 -4.35 -4.14 10.54
C GLU A 18 -4.63 -3.74 9.09
N ILE A 19 -3.55 -3.53 8.34
CA ILE A 19 -3.60 -3.20 6.92
C ILE A 19 -2.97 -4.32 6.12
N VAL A 20 -3.71 -4.84 5.14
CA VAL A 20 -3.17 -5.83 4.19
C VAL A 20 -2.28 -5.13 3.16
N ALA A 21 -1.01 -5.52 3.11
CA ALA A 21 -0.01 -4.98 2.21
C ALA A 21 0.36 -5.97 1.10
N PHE A 22 0.32 -5.48 -0.14
CA PHE A 22 0.84 -6.16 -1.32
C PHE A 22 2.20 -5.56 -1.69
N ILE A 23 3.27 -6.34 -1.49
CA ILE A 23 4.62 -5.94 -1.90
C ILE A 23 4.84 -6.43 -3.32
N MET A 24 5.18 -5.52 -4.23
CA MET A 24 5.41 -5.86 -5.63
C MET A 24 6.66 -5.14 -6.16
N TYR A 25 7.45 -5.86 -6.94
CA TYR A 25 8.54 -5.27 -7.69
C TYR A 25 7.99 -4.65 -8.96
N THR A 26 8.28 -3.37 -9.18
CA THR A 26 7.97 -2.70 -10.45
C THR A 26 9.28 -2.30 -11.13
N PRO A 27 9.43 -2.56 -12.43
CA PRO A 27 10.61 -2.10 -13.14
C PRO A 27 10.63 -0.56 -13.14
N PRO A 28 11.81 0.07 -12.99
CA PRO A 28 11.92 1.52 -13.03
C PRO A 28 11.62 2.05 -14.44
N GLY A 29 10.90 3.17 -14.54
CA GLY A 29 10.70 3.86 -15.82
C GLY A 29 9.43 4.72 -15.88
N GLN A 30 9.26 5.40 -17.02
CA GLN A 30 8.13 6.32 -17.25
C GLN A 30 6.75 5.64 -17.14
N ASN A 31 6.69 4.31 -17.31
CA ASN A 31 5.45 3.55 -17.27
C ASN A 31 5.02 3.11 -15.86
N THR A 32 5.90 3.17 -14.86
CA THR A 32 5.61 2.72 -13.49
C THR A 32 4.45 3.49 -12.89
N ARG A 33 4.42 4.82 -13.08
CA ARG A 33 3.34 5.67 -12.56
C ARG A 33 1.99 5.32 -13.20
N GLN A 34 1.95 5.14 -14.52
CA GLN A 34 0.70 4.75 -15.22
C GLN A 34 0.22 3.36 -14.79
N PHE A 35 1.15 2.41 -14.62
CA PHE A 35 0.84 1.08 -14.12
C PHE A 35 0.22 1.15 -12.72
N LEU A 36 0.86 1.86 -11.78
CA LEU A 36 0.37 1.99 -10.40
C LEU A 36 -0.98 2.70 -10.32
N THR A 37 -1.21 3.74 -11.13
CA THR A 37 -2.52 4.40 -11.22
C THR A 37 -3.62 3.43 -11.68
N ARG A 38 -3.35 2.62 -12.71
CA ARG A 38 -4.33 1.61 -13.18
C ARG A 38 -4.52 0.49 -12.16
N TYR A 39 -3.44 0.03 -11.55
CA TYR A 39 -3.45 -1.01 -10.52
C TYR A 39 -4.25 -0.57 -9.29
N LYS A 40 -4.16 0.71 -8.90
CA LYS A 40 -4.96 1.31 -7.82
C LYS A 40 -6.45 1.31 -8.14
N ARG A 41 -6.81 1.72 -9.36
CA ARG A 41 -8.20 1.96 -9.74
C ARG A 41 -9.07 0.70 -9.74
N VAL A 42 -8.53 -0.42 -10.23
CA VAL A 42 -9.26 -1.69 -10.34
C VAL A 42 -9.82 -2.22 -8.99
N PRO A 43 -9.03 -2.33 -7.91
CA PRO A 43 -9.55 -2.75 -6.61
C PRO A 43 -10.46 -1.71 -5.96
N GLU A 44 -10.20 -0.40 -6.11
CA GLU A 44 -11.10 0.64 -5.59
C GLU A 44 -12.48 0.58 -6.25
N GLU A 45 -12.53 0.45 -7.59
CA GLU A 45 -13.79 0.27 -8.33
C GLU A 45 -14.51 -1.03 -7.97
N ARG A 46 -13.76 -2.11 -7.67
CA ARG A 46 -14.34 -3.42 -7.37
C ARG A 46 -14.88 -3.54 -5.95
N PHE A 47 -14.25 -2.87 -5.00
CA PHE A 47 -14.52 -3.11 -3.57
C PHE A 47 -15.15 -1.92 -2.84
N GLU A 48 -15.37 -0.77 -3.49
CA GLU A 48 -16.06 0.48 -3.07
C GLU A 48 -15.66 1.11 -1.72
N GLN A 49 -15.41 0.30 -0.69
CA GLN A 49 -15.00 0.63 0.67
C GLN A 49 -13.49 0.49 0.90
N LEU A 50 -12.72 0.16 -0.14
CA LEU A 50 -11.30 -0.12 -0.02
C LEU A 50 -10.48 1.09 -0.46
N GLU A 51 -9.77 1.71 0.49
CA GLU A 51 -8.80 2.76 0.20
C GLU A 51 -7.43 2.13 -0.09
N VAL A 52 -6.86 2.42 -1.26
CA VAL A 52 -5.54 1.90 -1.64
C VAL A 52 -4.47 2.97 -1.50
N LEU A 53 -3.55 2.76 -0.54
CA LEU A 53 -2.33 3.54 -0.39
C LEU A 53 -1.17 2.84 -1.13
N ILE A 54 -0.48 3.57 -2.01
CA ILE A 54 0.71 3.09 -2.72
C ILE A 54 1.93 3.81 -2.17
N ILE A 55 2.84 3.05 -1.56
CA ILE A 55 4.13 3.53 -1.10
C ILE A 55 5.20 2.99 -2.05
N ILE A 56 5.97 3.89 -2.65
CA ILE A 56 7.11 3.54 -3.51
C ILE A 56 8.39 3.82 -2.72
N THR A 57 9.22 2.80 -2.56
CA THR A 57 10.52 2.93 -1.91
C THR A 57 11.59 2.28 -2.79
N GLU A 58 12.75 2.91 -2.87
CA GLU A 58 13.92 2.30 -3.50
C GLU A 58 14.53 1.31 -2.51
N VAL A 59 14.69 0.07 -2.94
CA VAL A 59 15.27 -0.99 -2.11
C VAL A 59 16.67 -1.27 -2.61
N GLU A 60 17.68 -0.99 -1.80
CA GLU A 60 19.03 -1.51 -2.02
C GLU A 60 19.08 -2.97 -1.60
N ILE A 61 19.48 -3.85 -2.53
CA ILE A 61 19.79 -5.24 -2.22
C ILE A 61 21.27 -5.30 -1.84
N VAL A 62 21.55 -5.46 -0.55
CA VAL A 62 22.91 -5.70 -0.07
C VAL A 62 23.26 -7.17 -0.29
N HIS A 63 24.33 -7.43 -1.07
CA HIS A 63 24.88 -8.76 -1.32
C HIS A 63 25.90 -9.17 -0.26
#